data_AF-A0A7X5HZI0-F1
#
_entry.id   AF-A0A7X5HZI0-F1
#
_cell.length_a   1.000
_cell.length_b   1.000
_cell.length_c   1.000
_cell.angle_alpha   90.00
_cell.angle_beta   90.00
_cell.angle_gamma   90.00
#
_symmetry.space_group_name_H-M   'P 1'
#
loop_
_entity.id
_entity.type
_entity.pdbx_description
1 polymer ?
#
loop_
_entity_poly.entity_id
_entity_poly.type
_entity_poly.pdbx_seq_one_letter_code
_entity_poly.pdbx_strand_id
1 'polypeptide(L)'
;MIKYVAVKVAQAVAAAAKAVASAIAALGGWTVLLILLIIVIIVAAIAASPFGIFISEEVNEVGAIPLSQIIAEYNVELTQKVEDIELSVDHTDVEIIDNQTDRNIVLAVFAAKTAGAEDNTAADVVIFDDVKAEKLKEYFRAANTVNHTVTESTNADNEIVKKLTVTISGKTKDELMDLYGLTAKQREAVETLLEHGDVLTSSSHSLAIINADLQSIINGLPSSLPQKRKDVVKNAGSLVGKVNYFWGGKSSAIGWDSAWGTMRRVTAAGSPSSGTLRAYGLDCSGFVTWAFNNSGMGYAVGHGTYGQRDASIQVSASTVQAGDLCFLPSYSHVGIVVGKDTGGNILVIHCSSGANNVVVSTASSVGFTVFRRPNCY
;
A
#
# COMPACT_ATOMS: atom_id res chain seq x y z
N MET A 1 33.05 -12.17 -10.60
CA MET A 1 32.12 -13.30 -10.89
C MET A 1 30.65 -12.87 -10.87
N ILE A 2 30.20 -12.05 -9.91
CA ILE A 2 28.81 -11.52 -9.84
C ILE A 2 28.47 -10.58 -11.03
N LYS A 3 29.38 -9.67 -11.41
CA LYS A 3 29.25 -8.92 -12.68
C LYS A 3 29.27 -9.82 -13.92
N TYR A 4 29.76 -11.06 -13.85
CA TYR A 4 29.89 -11.94 -15.01
C TYR A 4 28.60 -12.71 -15.27
N VAL A 5 27.88 -13.14 -14.22
CA VAL A 5 26.60 -13.88 -14.35
C VAL A 5 25.43 -12.94 -14.68
N ALA A 6 25.33 -11.77 -14.03
CA ALA A 6 24.35 -10.75 -14.40
C ALA A 6 24.59 -10.22 -15.83
N VAL A 7 25.85 -10.05 -16.22
CA VAL A 7 26.21 -9.78 -17.63
C VAL A 7 25.87 -10.97 -18.52
N LYS A 8 25.98 -12.23 -18.10
CA LYS A 8 25.58 -13.40 -18.91
C LYS A 8 24.07 -13.50 -19.09
N VAL A 9 23.26 -13.18 -18.08
CA VAL A 9 21.80 -13.16 -18.18
C VAL A 9 21.34 -11.97 -19.01
N ALA A 10 21.87 -10.77 -18.76
CA ALA A 10 21.62 -9.60 -19.60
C ALA A 10 22.15 -9.78 -21.03
N GLN A 11 23.27 -10.49 -21.23
CA GLN A 11 23.80 -10.87 -22.56
C GLN A 11 22.97 -11.97 -23.19
N ALA A 12 22.39 -12.91 -22.44
CA ALA A 12 21.48 -13.93 -22.97
C ALA A 12 20.17 -13.29 -23.43
N VAL A 13 19.63 -12.36 -22.64
CA VAL A 13 18.47 -11.53 -22.99
C VAL A 13 18.79 -10.60 -24.16
N ALA A 14 19.96 -9.94 -24.17
CA ALA A 14 20.40 -9.07 -25.27
C ALA A 14 20.79 -9.85 -26.53
N ALA A 15 21.28 -11.08 -26.42
CA ALA A 15 21.57 -11.98 -27.53
C ALA A 15 20.27 -12.58 -28.09
N ALA A 16 19.29 -12.90 -27.25
CA ALA A 16 17.94 -13.24 -27.68
C ALA A 16 17.30 -12.04 -28.40
N ALA A 17 17.41 -10.82 -27.85
CA ALA A 17 16.94 -9.59 -28.48
C ALA A 17 17.70 -9.25 -29.78
N LYS A 18 19.02 -9.51 -29.87
CA LYS A 18 19.82 -9.35 -31.11
C LYS A 18 19.56 -10.44 -32.14
N ALA A 19 19.27 -11.67 -31.72
CA ALA A 19 18.83 -12.75 -32.61
C ALA A 19 17.46 -12.40 -33.21
N VAL A 20 16.57 -11.81 -32.40
CA VAL A 20 15.32 -11.21 -32.87
C VAL A 20 15.59 -10.04 -33.82
N ALA A 21 16.50 -9.11 -33.48
CA ALA A 21 16.82 -7.95 -34.32
C ALA A 21 17.51 -8.28 -35.65
N SER A 22 18.35 -9.32 -35.69
CA SER A 22 19.01 -9.80 -36.92
C SER A 22 18.05 -10.59 -37.83
N ALA A 23 16.92 -11.07 -37.30
CA ALA A 23 15.82 -11.62 -38.07
C ALA A 23 14.87 -10.54 -38.65
N ILE A 24 15.04 -9.25 -38.29
CA ILE A 24 14.21 -8.13 -38.80
C ILE A 24 14.58 -7.75 -40.24
N ALA A 25 15.78 -8.09 -40.71
CA ALA A 25 16.26 -7.70 -42.04
C ALA A 25 15.74 -8.59 -43.18
N ALA A 26 15.09 -9.71 -42.88
CA ALA A 26 14.49 -10.58 -43.88
C ALA A 26 13.27 -11.29 -43.26
N LEU A 27 12.19 -11.44 -44.03
CA LEU A 27 11.05 -12.35 -43.83
C LEU A 27 9.73 -11.69 -43.38
N GLY A 28 8.68 -11.97 -44.16
CA GLY A 28 7.31 -11.46 -44.01
C GLY A 28 6.51 -12.05 -42.84
N GLY A 29 5.20 -11.75 -42.80
CA GLY A 29 4.32 -11.79 -41.62
C GLY A 29 4.29 -13.03 -40.70
N TRP A 30 4.89 -14.16 -41.10
CA TRP A 30 5.07 -15.34 -40.23
C TRP A 30 6.10 -15.10 -39.09
N THR A 31 7.13 -14.28 -39.31
CA THR A 31 8.11 -13.94 -38.27
C THR A 31 7.52 -13.07 -37.17
N VAL A 32 6.60 -12.16 -37.50
CA VAL A 32 5.86 -11.35 -36.52
C VAL A 32 5.03 -12.24 -35.58
N LEU A 33 4.34 -13.25 -36.12
CA LEU A 33 3.58 -14.22 -35.32
C LEU A 33 4.49 -15.05 -34.40
N LEU A 34 5.66 -15.46 -34.89
CA LEU A 34 6.63 -16.22 -34.12
C LEU A 34 7.26 -15.38 -32.99
N ILE A 35 7.51 -14.09 -33.23
CA ILE A 35 7.96 -13.14 -32.20
C ILE A 35 6.88 -12.92 -31.15
N LEU A 36 5.62 -12.72 -31.55
CA LEU A 36 4.51 -12.60 -30.62
C LEU A 36 4.37 -13.86 -29.76
N LEU A 37 4.51 -15.04 -30.36
CA LEU A 37 4.49 -16.31 -29.63
C LEU A 37 5.65 -16.42 -28.62
N ILE A 38 6.87 -16.03 -29.00
CA ILE A 38 8.03 -16.03 -28.09
C ILE A 38 7.80 -15.05 -26.93
N ILE A 39 7.27 -13.86 -27.19
CA ILE A 39 6.94 -12.88 -26.13
C ILE A 39 5.89 -13.46 -25.18
N VAL A 40 4.83 -14.09 -25.71
CA VAL A 40 3.80 -14.76 -24.90
C VAL A 40 4.42 -15.86 -24.03
N ILE A 41 5.35 -16.67 -24.56
CA ILE A 41 6.03 -17.73 -23.79
C ILE A 41 6.91 -17.13 -22.69
N ILE A 42 7.63 -16.03 -22.95
CA ILE A 42 8.47 -15.37 -21.94
C ILE A 42 7.61 -14.78 -20.82
N VAL A 43 6.51 -14.10 -21.17
CA VAL A 43 5.57 -13.56 -20.20
C VAL A 43 4.94 -14.68 -19.37
N ALA A 44 4.51 -15.78 -20.00
CA ALA A 44 3.99 -16.95 -19.31
C ALA A 44 5.04 -17.61 -18.39
N ALA A 45 6.31 -17.65 -18.81
CA ALA A 45 7.40 -18.18 -17.99
C ALA A 45 7.71 -17.29 -16.78
N ILE A 46 7.63 -15.97 -16.91
CA ILE A 46 7.77 -15.02 -15.79
C ILE A 46 6.57 -15.13 -14.84
N ALA A 47 5.35 -15.21 -15.39
CA ALA A 47 4.12 -15.36 -14.61
C ALA A 47 4.09 -16.67 -13.79
N ALA A 48 4.60 -17.76 -14.39
CA ALA A 48 4.76 -19.05 -13.71
C ALA A 48 6.05 -19.14 -12.87
N SER A 49 6.80 -18.04 -12.73
CA SER A 49 8.03 -17.97 -11.95
C SER A 49 7.80 -17.22 -10.64
N PRO A 50 8.49 -17.57 -9.54
CA PRO A 50 8.43 -16.79 -8.30
C PRO A 50 8.78 -15.31 -8.49
N PHE A 51 9.56 -14.97 -9.53
CA PHE A 51 9.94 -13.59 -9.85
C PHE A 51 8.81 -12.75 -10.47
N GLY A 52 7.69 -13.36 -10.89
CA GLY A 52 6.53 -12.61 -11.38
C GLY A 52 5.98 -11.60 -10.36
N ILE A 53 6.19 -11.85 -9.06
CA ILE A 53 5.78 -10.94 -7.99
C ILE A 53 6.40 -9.53 -8.12
N PHE A 54 7.56 -9.41 -8.76
CA PHE A 54 8.24 -8.11 -8.94
C PHE A 54 7.49 -7.16 -9.87
N ILE A 55 6.77 -7.71 -10.85
CA ILE A 55 6.01 -6.95 -11.84
C ILE A 55 4.51 -6.91 -11.53
N SER A 56 4.10 -7.38 -10.35
CA SER A 56 2.69 -7.41 -9.93
C SER A 56 2.03 -6.03 -9.93
N GLU A 57 2.83 -4.99 -9.73
CA GLU A 57 2.36 -3.60 -9.71
C GLU A 57 2.32 -2.92 -11.10
N GLU A 58 2.82 -3.60 -12.14
CA GLU A 58 2.84 -3.09 -13.53
C GLU A 58 1.63 -3.57 -14.34
N VAL A 59 0.91 -4.58 -13.85
CA VAL A 59 -0.23 -5.16 -14.56
C VAL A 59 -1.53 -4.45 -14.20
N ASN A 60 -2.09 -3.77 -15.20
CA ASN A 60 -3.38 -3.11 -15.10
C ASN A 60 -4.49 -4.05 -15.56
N GLU A 61 -4.84 -5.01 -14.71
CA GLU A 61 -5.97 -5.92 -14.93
C GLU A 61 -7.18 -5.52 -14.07
N VAL A 62 -8.38 -5.66 -14.64
CA VAL A 62 -9.63 -5.35 -13.92
C VAL A 62 -9.80 -6.34 -12.78
N GLY A 63 -9.95 -5.82 -11.56
CA GLY A 63 -10.06 -6.64 -10.34
C GLY A 63 -8.71 -6.99 -9.70
N ALA A 64 -7.58 -6.52 -10.25
CA ALA A 64 -6.27 -6.69 -9.61
C ALA A 64 -6.13 -5.82 -8.36
N ILE A 65 -5.57 -6.41 -7.30
CA ILE A 65 -5.32 -5.78 -6.01
C ILE A 65 -3.81 -5.52 -5.88
N PRO A 66 -3.38 -4.27 -5.64
CA PRO A 66 -1.98 -3.98 -5.39
C PRO A 66 -1.44 -4.71 -4.16
N LEU A 67 -0.17 -5.12 -4.20
CA LEU A 67 0.52 -5.77 -3.08
C LEU A 67 0.53 -4.89 -1.83
N SER A 68 0.80 -3.61 -2.04
CA SER A 68 0.74 -2.57 -1.00
C SER A 68 -0.63 -2.49 -0.32
N GLN A 69 -1.71 -2.71 -1.07
CA GLN A 69 -3.07 -2.74 -0.51
C GLN A 69 -3.28 -4.00 0.34
N ILE A 70 -2.85 -5.18 -0.12
CA ILE A 70 -2.96 -6.43 0.63
C ILE A 70 -2.22 -6.32 1.97
N ILE A 71 -1.02 -5.73 1.96
CA ILE A 71 -0.22 -5.49 3.17
C ILE A 71 -0.92 -4.49 4.10
N ALA A 72 -1.51 -3.41 3.57
CA ALA A 72 -2.24 -2.44 4.36
C ALA A 72 -3.49 -3.05 5.02
N GLU A 73 -4.21 -3.93 4.33
CA GLU A 73 -5.33 -4.69 4.88
C GLU A 73 -4.88 -5.61 6.02
N TYR A 74 -3.79 -6.36 5.83
CA TYR A 74 -3.21 -7.16 6.91
C TYR A 74 -2.79 -6.31 8.12
N ASN A 75 -2.20 -5.14 7.90
CA ASN A 75 -1.82 -4.22 8.98
C ASN A 75 -3.04 -3.75 9.78
N VAL A 76 -4.23 -3.60 9.16
CA VAL A 76 -5.49 -3.32 9.87
C VAL A 76 -5.83 -4.47 10.80
N GLU A 77 -5.77 -5.71 10.33
CA GLU A 77 -6.08 -6.89 11.14
C GLU A 77 -5.11 -7.05 12.32
N LEU A 78 -3.82 -6.83 12.09
CA LEU A 78 -2.81 -6.89 13.12
C LEU A 78 -3.01 -5.79 14.16
N THR A 79 -3.32 -4.57 13.71
CA THR A 79 -3.67 -3.44 14.59
C THR A 79 -4.87 -3.80 15.47
N GLN A 80 -5.94 -4.34 14.88
CA GLN A 80 -7.14 -4.71 15.64
C GLN A 80 -6.83 -5.74 16.72
N LYS A 81 -6.02 -6.76 16.42
CA LYS A 81 -5.60 -7.77 17.42
C LYS A 81 -4.84 -7.14 18.59
N VAL A 82 -3.99 -6.16 18.32
CA VAL A 82 -3.24 -5.45 19.37
C VAL A 82 -4.15 -4.55 20.19
N GLU A 83 -5.02 -3.77 19.55
CA GLU A 83 -5.98 -2.90 20.22
C GLU A 83 -6.98 -3.70 21.08
N ASP A 84 -7.44 -4.86 20.61
CA ASP A 84 -8.33 -5.74 21.38
C ASP A 84 -7.67 -6.24 22.67
N ILE A 85 -6.36 -6.52 22.64
CA ILE A 85 -5.59 -6.89 23.85
C ILE A 85 -5.47 -5.70 24.78
N GLU A 86 -5.09 -4.52 24.27
CA GLU A 86 -4.98 -3.31 25.10
C GLU A 86 -6.31 -2.96 25.78
N LEU A 87 -7.42 -3.06 25.07
CA LEU A 87 -8.74 -2.72 25.60
C LEU A 87 -9.31 -3.76 26.58
N SER A 88 -8.87 -5.03 26.47
CA SER A 88 -9.40 -6.13 27.30
C SER A 88 -8.58 -6.38 28.57
N VAL A 89 -7.35 -5.89 28.65
CA VAL A 89 -6.44 -6.12 29.77
C VAL A 89 -6.32 -4.86 30.63
N ASP A 90 -6.58 -4.98 31.93
CA ASP A 90 -6.38 -3.89 32.90
C ASP A 90 -4.90 -3.54 33.03
N HIS A 91 -4.53 -2.32 32.64
CA HIS A 91 -3.16 -1.85 32.63
C HIS A 91 -3.08 -0.34 32.86
N THR A 92 -1.95 0.11 33.39
CA THR A 92 -1.63 1.55 33.58
C THR A 92 -0.51 2.01 32.65
N ASP A 93 0.28 1.07 32.14
CA ASP A 93 1.36 1.29 31.18
C ASP A 93 1.37 0.17 30.14
N VAL A 94 1.82 0.46 28.93
CA VAL A 94 1.91 -0.52 27.85
C VAL A 94 3.20 -0.39 27.04
N GLU A 95 3.79 -1.53 26.69
CA GLU A 95 4.97 -1.66 25.85
C GLU A 95 4.70 -2.61 24.68
N ILE A 96 5.21 -2.28 23.50
CA ILE A 96 5.28 -3.21 22.38
C ILE A 96 6.69 -3.69 22.17
N ILE A 97 6.81 -4.99 21.94
CA ILE A 97 7.96 -5.60 21.30
C ILE A 97 7.53 -6.03 19.90
N ASP A 98 7.95 -5.28 18.89
CA ASP A 98 7.63 -5.55 17.47
C ASP A 98 8.77 -6.31 16.81
N ASN A 99 8.68 -7.65 16.82
CA ASN A 99 9.62 -8.55 16.16
C ASN A 99 8.96 -9.29 15.00
N GLN A 100 8.12 -8.59 14.22
CA GLN A 100 7.48 -9.17 13.03
C GLN A 100 8.50 -9.79 12.07
N THR A 101 8.07 -10.83 11.35
CA THR A 101 8.80 -11.38 10.21
C THR A 101 8.96 -10.29 9.15
N ASP A 102 10.16 -10.17 8.59
CA ASP A 102 10.41 -9.29 7.45
C ASP A 102 9.40 -9.59 6.33
N ARG A 103 8.71 -8.56 5.86
CA ARG A 103 7.70 -8.67 4.80
C ARG A 103 8.27 -9.34 3.55
N ASN A 104 9.52 -9.04 3.19
CA ASN A 104 10.18 -9.63 2.04
C ASN A 104 10.31 -11.16 2.18
N ILE A 105 10.52 -11.68 3.40
CA ILE A 105 10.54 -13.13 3.66
C ILE A 105 9.16 -13.73 3.37
N VAL A 106 8.09 -13.12 3.88
CA VAL A 106 6.72 -13.60 3.65
C VAL A 106 6.38 -13.62 2.16
N LEU A 107 6.70 -12.53 1.45
CA LEU A 107 6.49 -12.40 0.01
C LEU A 107 7.28 -13.43 -0.79
N ALA A 108 8.56 -13.63 -0.45
CA ALA A 108 9.42 -14.57 -1.15
C ALA A 108 8.93 -16.03 -0.97
N VAL A 109 8.57 -16.41 0.26
CA VAL A 109 8.04 -17.76 0.55
C VAL A 109 6.70 -17.98 -0.15
N PHE A 110 5.81 -16.99 -0.13
CA PHE A 110 4.54 -17.05 -0.86
C PHE A 110 4.76 -17.23 -2.37
N ALA A 111 5.61 -16.40 -2.98
CA ALA A 111 5.87 -16.45 -4.41
C ALA A 111 6.52 -17.78 -4.83
N ALA A 112 7.52 -18.25 -4.09
CA ALA A 112 8.20 -19.51 -4.35
C ALA A 112 7.24 -20.72 -4.23
N LYS A 113 6.37 -20.72 -3.21
CA LYS A 113 5.40 -21.79 -3.01
C LYS A 113 4.33 -21.80 -4.11
N THR A 114 3.85 -20.61 -4.50
CA THR A 114 2.73 -20.45 -5.43
C THR A 114 3.12 -20.75 -6.87
N ALA A 115 4.26 -20.23 -7.32
CA ALA A 115 4.74 -20.46 -8.69
C ALA A 115 5.30 -21.87 -8.88
N GLY A 116 5.82 -22.50 -7.83
CA GLY A 116 6.53 -23.78 -7.89
C GLY A 116 5.71 -25.03 -7.58
N ALA A 117 4.38 -25.02 -7.70
CA ALA A 117 3.59 -26.21 -7.34
C ALA A 117 3.76 -27.35 -8.37
N GLU A 118 4.32 -28.47 -7.91
CA GLU A 118 4.72 -29.64 -8.73
C GLU A 118 3.53 -30.53 -9.20
N ASP A 119 2.29 -30.17 -8.84
CA ASP A 119 1.08 -30.97 -8.99
C ASP A 119 0.05 -30.38 -9.98
N ASN A 120 0.53 -29.63 -10.99
CA ASN A 120 -0.29 -28.88 -11.96
C ASN A 120 -1.18 -27.79 -11.33
N THR A 121 -0.93 -27.40 -10.07
CA THR A 121 -1.64 -26.29 -9.41
C THR A 121 -0.85 -24.98 -9.40
N ALA A 122 0.29 -24.93 -10.10
CA ALA A 122 1.12 -23.73 -10.22
C ALA A 122 0.26 -22.57 -10.72
N ALA A 123 0.22 -21.50 -9.94
CA ALA A 123 -0.58 -20.33 -10.22
C ALA A 123 0.31 -19.12 -10.48
N ASP A 124 -0.22 -18.19 -11.26
CA ASP A 124 0.41 -16.90 -11.48
C ASP A 124 0.59 -16.11 -10.17
N VAL A 125 1.77 -15.51 -10.01
CA VAL A 125 2.15 -14.65 -8.87
C VAL A 125 2.20 -13.15 -9.24
N VAL A 126 1.79 -12.80 -10.46
CA VAL A 126 1.78 -11.42 -10.95
C VAL A 126 0.48 -10.71 -10.56
N ILE A 127 -0.67 -11.31 -10.82
CA ILE A 127 -1.97 -10.67 -10.59
C ILE A 127 -2.58 -11.19 -9.30
N PHE A 128 -2.91 -10.30 -8.36
CA PHE A 128 -3.67 -10.66 -7.16
C PHE A 128 -5.15 -10.34 -7.36
N ASP A 129 -5.99 -11.36 -7.31
CA ASP A 129 -7.43 -11.21 -7.10
C ASP A 129 -7.76 -11.34 -5.60
N ASP A 130 -9.04 -11.23 -5.22
CA ASP A 130 -9.48 -11.38 -3.83
C ASP A 130 -9.02 -12.69 -3.19
N VAL A 131 -9.02 -13.80 -3.96
CA VAL A 131 -8.67 -15.13 -3.45
C VAL A 131 -7.18 -15.23 -3.17
N LYS A 132 -6.33 -14.76 -4.09
CA LYS A 132 -4.87 -14.74 -3.89
C LYS A 132 -4.46 -13.72 -2.83
N ALA A 133 -5.14 -12.58 -2.75
CA ALA A 133 -4.92 -11.59 -1.72
C ALA A 133 -5.16 -12.18 -0.32
N GLU A 134 -6.28 -12.88 -0.11
CA GLU A 134 -6.51 -13.57 1.16
C GLU A 134 -5.47 -14.65 1.45
N LYS A 135 -5.08 -15.45 0.46
CA LYS A 135 -3.99 -16.43 0.63
C LYS A 135 -2.70 -15.76 1.07
N LEU A 136 -2.33 -14.62 0.50
CA LEU A 136 -1.14 -13.90 0.95
C LEU A 136 -1.31 -13.37 2.39
N LYS A 137 -2.50 -12.88 2.77
CA LYS A 137 -2.77 -12.46 4.16
C LYS A 137 -2.69 -13.65 5.12
N GLU A 138 -3.07 -14.86 4.72
CA GLU A 138 -2.85 -16.07 5.53
C GLU A 138 -1.36 -16.32 5.80
N TYR A 139 -0.47 -16.06 4.82
CA TYR A 139 0.99 -16.16 5.04
C TYR A 139 1.47 -15.12 6.05
N PHE A 140 0.99 -13.89 5.98
CA PHE A 140 1.31 -12.86 6.99
C PHE A 140 0.78 -13.24 8.39
N ARG A 141 -0.43 -13.80 8.48
CA ARG A 141 -1.01 -14.30 9.75
C ARG A 141 -0.22 -15.50 10.31
N ALA A 142 0.25 -16.40 9.45
CA ALA A 142 1.04 -17.55 9.86
C ALA A 142 2.48 -17.18 10.26
N ALA A 143 3.04 -16.14 9.64
CA ALA A 143 4.36 -15.61 9.93
C ALA A 143 4.42 -14.92 11.30
N ASN A 144 3.35 -14.25 11.73
CA ASN A 144 3.35 -13.42 12.94
C ASN A 144 2.31 -13.85 13.97
N THR A 145 2.72 -13.97 15.23
CA THR A 145 1.83 -14.23 16.37
C THR A 145 1.85 -13.05 17.33
N VAL A 146 0.69 -12.70 17.89
CA VAL A 146 0.56 -11.66 18.92
C VAL A 146 0.32 -12.33 20.27
N ASN A 147 1.18 -12.07 21.24
CA ASN A 147 1.06 -12.54 22.62
C ASN A 147 1.12 -11.36 23.58
N HIS A 148 0.72 -11.56 24.84
CA HIS A 148 0.86 -10.54 25.87
C HIS A 148 1.24 -11.11 27.23
N THR A 149 1.85 -10.27 28.06
CA THR A 149 2.08 -10.52 29.47
C THR A 149 1.72 -9.28 30.29
N VAL A 150 1.36 -9.48 31.56
CA VAL A 150 1.13 -8.39 32.51
C VAL A 150 2.08 -8.55 33.68
N THR A 151 2.77 -7.48 34.03
CA THR A 151 3.63 -7.44 35.21
C THR A 151 3.16 -6.35 36.15
N GLU A 152 3.12 -6.66 37.44
CA GLU A 152 2.78 -5.69 38.49
C GLU A 152 4.06 -5.24 39.19
N SER A 153 4.20 -3.93 39.37
CA SER A 153 5.29 -3.33 40.12
C SER A 153 4.77 -2.14 40.93
N THR A 154 5.55 -1.69 41.90
CA THR A 154 5.22 -0.50 42.69
C THR A 154 6.16 0.62 42.29
N ASN A 155 5.61 1.79 41.93
CA ASN A 155 6.43 2.96 41.60
C ASN A 155 7.00 3.62 42.88
N ALA A 156 7.82 4.67 42.70
CA ALA A 156 8.44 5.40 43.80
C ALA A 156 7.43 6.06 44.76
N ASP A 157 6.19 6.24 44.31
CA ASP A 157 5.09 6.87 45.04
C ASP A 157 4.15 5.84 45.70
N ASN A 158 4.58 4.57 45.80
CA ASN A 158 3.80 3.45 46.35
C ASN A 158 2.51 3.11 45.57
N GLU A 159 2.38 3.54 44.32
CA GLU A 159 1.25 3.17 43.45
C GLU A 159 1.54 1.88 42.70
N ILE A 160 0.49 1.06 42.51
CA ILE A 160 0.58 -0.18 41.72
C ILE A 160 0.57 0.19 40.24
N VAL A 161 1.64 -0.16 39.53
CA VAL A 161 1.77 -0.05 38.09
C VAL A 161 1.59 -1.42 37.48
N LYS A 162 0.58 -1.56 36.62
CA LYS A 162 0.34 -2.75 35.80
C LYS A 162 0.86 -2.48 34.40
N LYS A 163 1.99 -3.10 34.05
CA LYS A 163 2.61 -2.96 32.74
C LYS A 163 2.19 -4.12 31.84
N LEU A 164 1.40 -3.81 30.82
CA LEU A 164 1.06 -4.71 29.72
C LEU A 164 2.21 -4.72 28.71
N THR A 165 2.75 -5.89 28.39
CA THR A 165 3.72 -6.05 27.30
C THR A 165 3.08 -6.85 26.20
N VAL A 166 2.82 -6.22 25.05
CA VAL A 166 2.33 -6.90 23.83
C VAL A 166 3.54 -7.25 22.97
N THR A 167 3.72 -8.53 22.65
CA THR A 167 4.82 -9.01 21.82
C THR A 167 4.28 -9.56 20.51
N ILE A 168 4.74 -8.98 19.41
CA ILE A 168 4.53 -9.53 18.07
C ILE A 168 5.77 -10.35 17.73
N SER A 169 5.62 -11.66 17.66
CA SER A 169 6.70 -12.60 17.36
C SER A 169 6.57 -13.11 15.93
N GLY A 170 7.55 -12.77 15.10
CA GLY A 170 7.71 -13.28 13.75
C GLY A 170 8.47 -14.60 13.70
N LYS A 171 8.09 -15.46 12.76
CA LYS A 171 8.89 -16.61 12.32
C LYS A 171 10.11 -16.15 11.54
N THR A 172 11.19 -16.90 11.68
CA THR A 172 12.36 -16.80 10.80
C THR A 172 12.04 -17.33 9.40
N LYS A 173 12.93 -17.04 8.44
CA LYS A 173 12.86 -17.56 7.08
C LYS A 173 12.74 -19.09 7.06
N ASP A 174 13.58 -19.80 7.79
CA ASP A 174 13.63 -21.26 7.79
C ASP A 174 12.35 -21.87 8.39
N GLU A 175 11.87 -21.33 9.51
CA GLU A 175 10.62 -21.76 10.12
C GLU A 175 9.41 -21.58 9.19
N LEU A 176 9.38 -20.49 8.41
CA LEU A 176 8.30 -20.23 7.45
C LEU A 176 8.39 -21.17 6.23
N MET A 177 9.60 -21.41 5.73
CA MET A 177 9.83 -22.38 4.63
C MET A 177 9.46 -23.82 5.05
N ASP A 178 9.75 -24.19 6.30
CA ASP A 178 9.37 -25.47 6.90
C ASP A 178 7.86 -25.59 7.07
N LEU A 179 7.20 -24.54 7.60
CA LEU A 179 5.75 -24.51 7.79
C LEU A 179 4.98 -24.79 6.49
N TYR A 180 5.43 -24.21 5.38
CA TYR A 180 4.81 -24.40 4.08
C TYR A 180 5.39 -25.58 3.28
N GLY A 181 6.30 -26.36 3.86
CA GLY A 181 6.89 -27.55 3.25
C GLY A 181 7.52 -27.26 1.90
N LEU A 182 8.35 -26.21 1.80
CA LEU A 182 9.02 -25.83 0.55
C LEU A 182 10.04 -26.89 0.12
N THR A 183 10.02 -27.24 -1.16
CA THR A 183 11.02 -28.14 -1.78
C THR A 183 12.39 -27.46 -1.87
N ALA A 184 13.46 -28.22 -2.12
CA ALA A 184 14.81 -27.66 -2.26
C ALA A 184 14.90 -26.55 -3.32
N LYS A 185 14.21 -26.72 -4.46
CA LYS A 185 14.16 -25.71 -5.53
C LYS A 185 13.40 -24.46 -5.10
N GLN A 186 12.29 -24.61 -4.38
CA GLN A 186 11.53 -23.46 -3.86
C GLN A 186 12.35 -22.67 -2.84
N ARG A 187 13.13 -23.35 -1.99
CA ARG A 187 14.03 -22.68 -1.04
C ARG A 187 15.13 -21.89 -1.74
N GLU A 188 15.74 -22.43 -2.79
CA GLU A 188 16.71 -21.70 -3.62
C GLU A 188 16.08 -20.45 -4.28
N ALA A 189 14.82 -20.57 -4.74
CA ALA A 189 14.07 -19.42 -5.25
C ALA A 189 13.82 -18.35 -4.16
N VAL A 190 13.51 -18.75 -2.92
CA VAL A 190 13.39 -17.80 -1.79
C VAL A 190 14.69 -17.05 -1.58
N GLU A 191 15.84 -17.73 -1.52
CA GLU A 191 17.13 -17.06 -1.36
C GLU A 191 17.39 -16.05 -2.48
N THR A 192 17.14 -16.45 -3.73
CA THR A 192 17.35 -15.59 -4.89
C THR A 192 16.42 -14.37 -4.87
N LEU A 193 15.16 -14.54 -4.46
CA LEU A 193 14.23 -13.41 -4.30
C LEU A 193 14.71 -12.44 -3.22
N LEU A 194 15.24 -12.95 -2.11
CA LEU A 194 15.73 -12.14 -1.00
C LEU A 194 17.06 -11.43 -1.30
N GLU A 195 17.92 -12.02 -2.14
CA GLU A 195 19.08 -11.32 -2.72
C GLU A 195 18.66 -10.07 -3.52
N HIS A 196 17.43 -10.05 -4.02
CA HIS A 196 16.79 -8.94 -4.72
C HIS A 196 15.66 -8.29 -3.89
N GLY A 197 15.82 -8.27 -2.56
CA GLY A 197 14.82 -7.73 -1.63
C GLY A 197 14.46 -6.26 -1.85
N ASP A 198 15.33 -5.46 -2.48
CA ASP A 198 15.05 -4.09 -2.89
C ASP A 198 13.90 -4.01 -3.89
N VAL A 199 13.81 -4.98 -4.81
CA VAL A 199 12.72 -5.07 -5.77
C VAL A 199 11.41 -5.44 -5.08
N LEU A 200 11.40 -6.42 -4.16
CA LEU A 200 10.23 -6.75 -3.33
C LEU A 200 9.73 -5.56 -2.52
N THR A 201 10.66 -4.82 -1.92
CA THR A 201 10.36 -3.59 -1.21
C THR A 201 9.77 -2.54 -2.15
N SER A 202 10.29 -2.39 -3.36
CA SER A 202 9.75 -1.43 -4.33
C SER A 202 8.31 -1.78 -4.75
N SER A 203 8.00 -3.05 -4.99
CA SER A 203 6.65 -3.50 -5.34
C SER A 203 5.68 -3.31 -4.17
N SER A 204 6.09 -3.66 -2.94
CA SER A 204 5.27 -3.44 -1.74
C SER A 204 5.13 -1.97 -1.34
N HIS A 205 5.96 -1.08 -1.87
CA HIS A 205 5.92 0.39 -1.67
C HIS A 205 5.42 1.15 -2.91
N SER A 206 4.79 0.45 -3.84
CA SER A 206 4.34 1.03 -5.11
C SER A 206 3.20 2.04 -4.91
N LEU A 207 3.35 3.20 -5.55
CA LEU A 207 2.31 4.23 -5.71
C LEU A 207 1.55 4.08 -7.05
N ALA A 208 1.71 2.97 -7.76
CA ALA A 208 0.98 2.70 -8.99
C ALA A 208 -0.53 2.66 -8.70
N ILE A 209 -1.33 3.21 -9.63
CA ILE A 209 -2.79 3.24 -9.51
C ILE A 209 -3.32 2.15 -10.42
N ILE A 210 -3.56 0.96 -9.87
CA ILE A 210 -3.94 -0.23 -10.63
C ILE A 210 -5.46 -0.38 -10.73
N ASN A 211 -6.18 0.08 -9.70
CA ASN A 211 -7.64 0.03 -9.66
C ASN A 211 -8.27 0.77 -10.86
N ALA A 212 -9.06 0.05 -11.65
CA ALA A 212 -9.65 0.55 -12.89
C ALA A 212 -10.60 1.74 -12.69
N ASP A 213 -11.35 1.78 -11.59
CA ASP A 213 -12.25 2.89 -11.28
C ASP A 213 -11.46 4.18 -10.97
N LEU A 214 -10.37 4.06 -10.20
CA LEU A 214 -9.45 5.17 -9.96
C LEU A 214 -8.76 5.64 -11.23
N GLN A 215 -8.30 4.71 -12.08
CA GLN A 215 -7.74 5.07 -13.38
C GLN A 215 -8.77 5.80 -14.24
N SER A 216 -10.03 5.34 -14.25
CA SER A 216 -11.12 6.01 -14.97
C SER A 216 -11.35 7.43 -14.46
N ILE A 217 -11.37 7.64 -13.14
CA ILE A 217 -11.47 8.98 -12.53
C ILE A 217 -10.32 9.87 -13.00
N ILE A 218 -9.08 9.39 -12.94
CA ILE A 218 -7.88 10.17 -13.26
C ILE A 218 -7.79 10.48 -14.76
N ASN A 219 -8.06 9.48 -15.61
CA ASN A 219 -8.06 9.64 -17.06
C ASN A 219 -9.24 10.48 -17.55
N GLY A 220 -10.34 10.50 -16.79
CA GLY A 220 -11.54 11.31 -17.03
C GLY A 220 -11.41 12.77 -16.56
N LEU A 221 -10.29 13.18 -15.96
CA LEU A 221 -10.09 14.57 -15.55
C LEU A 221 -10.14 15.52 -16.76
N PRO A 222 -10.82 16.68 -16.65
CA PRO A 222 -10.94 17.61 -17.76
C PRO A 222 -9.57 18.04 -18.30
N SER A 223 -9.44 18.09 -19.63
CA SER A 223 -8.20 18.54 -20.28
C SER A 223 -7.84 19.97 -19.88
N SER A 224 -8.85 20.82 -19.69
CA SER A 224 -8.74 22.21 -19.22
C SER A 224 -8.38 22.36 -17.73
N LEU A 225 -8.39 21.28 -16.94
CA LEU A 225 -8.03 21.34 -15.53
C LEU A 225 -6.52 21.66 -15.38
N PRO A 226 -6.14 22.67 -14.56
CA PRO A 226 -4.74 22.99 -14.31
C PRO A 226 -3.90 21.78 -13.87
N GLN A 227 -2.65 21.70 -14.33
CA GLN A 227 -1.78 20.55 -14.08
C GLN A 227 -1.60 20.26 -12.58
N LYS A 228 -1.37 21.31 -11.77
CA LYS A 228 -1.27 21.18 -10.30
C LYS A 228 -2.46 20.43 -9.68
N ARG A 229 -3.68 20.64 -10.19
CA ARG A 229 -4.88 19.93 -9.70
C ARG A 229 -4.89 18.47 -10.11
N LYS A 230 -4.50 18.19 -11.35
CA LYS A 230 -4.34 16.81 -11.85
C LYS A 230 -3.32 16.05 -11.01
N ASP A 231 -2.21 16.70 -10.67
CA ASP A 231 -1.15 16.12 -9.85
C ASP A 231 -1.64 15.81 -8.42
N VAL A 232 -2.35 16.76 -7.79
CA VAL A 232 -2.98 16.53 -6.47
C VAL A 232 -3.95 15.34 -6.51
N VAL A 233 -4.80 15.25 -7.52
CA VAL A 233 -5.77 14.15 -7.66
C VAL A 233 -5.06 12.82 -7.91
N LYS A 234 -4.03 12.81 -8.75
CA LYS A 234 -3.22 11.61 -9.00
C LYS A 234 -2.52 11.14 -7.74
N ASN A 235 -1.93 12.05 -6.97
CA ASN A 235 -1.28 11.74 -5.70
C ASN A 235 -2.30 11.21 -4.68
N ALA A 236 -3.46 11.86 -4.56
CA ALA A 236 -4.56 11.36 -3.71
C ALA A 236 -4.97 9.93 -4.09
N GLY A 237 -5.16 9.66 -5.38
CA GLY A 237 -5.48 8.34 -5.92
C GLY A 237 -4.41 7.28 -5.63
N SER A 238 -3.14 7.66 -5.62
CA SER A 238 -2.01 6.75 -5.40
C SER A 238 -1.96 6.13 -4.00
N LEU A 239 -2.69 6.68 -3.02
CA LEU A 239 -2.71 6.16 -1.65
C LEU A 239 -3.94 5.30 -1.33
N VAL A 240 -4.95 5.28 -2.20
CA VAL A 240 -6.20 4.56 -1.95
C VAL A 240 -5.92 3.08 -1.73
N GLY A 241 -6.40 2.55 -0.59
CA GLY A 241 -6.19 1.16 -0.17
C GLY A 241 -4.82 0.86 0.42
N LYS A 242 -3.84 1.76 0.29
CA LYS A 242 -2.42 1.46 0.57
C LYS A 242 -1.88 2.05 1.88
N VAL A 243 -2.54 3.06 2.44
CA VAL A 243 -2.05 3.76 3.64
C VAL A 243 -3.11 3.75 4.73
N ASN A 244 -2.77 3.11 5.85
CA ASN A 244 -3.65 2.99 7.01
C ASN A 244 -3.97 4.36 7.64
N TYR A 245 -5.09 4.43 8.34
CA TYR A 245 -5.42 5.61 9.12
C TYR A 245 -4.63 5.64 10.44
N PHE A 246 -4.08 6.80 10.76
CA PHE A 246 -3.38 7.02 12.03
C PHE A 246 -3.69 8.42 12.56
N TRP A 247 -4.31 8.53 13.74
CA TRP A 247 -4.67 9.82 14.32
C TRP A 247 -3.43 10.69 14.54
N GLY A 248 -3.44 11.92 14.02
CA GLY A 248 -2.28 12.81 14.02
C GLY A 248 -1.22 12.48 12.96
N GLY A 249 -1.38 11.40 12.19
CA GLY A 249 -0.39 10.91 11.22
C GLY A 249 -0.05 11.94 10.14
N LYS A 250 1.24 12.10 9.85
CA LYS A 250 1.79 13.03 8.86
C LYS A 250 2.96 12.37 8.12
N SER A 251 3.24 12.86 6.92
CA SER A 251 4.45 12.47 6.20
C SER A 251 4.99 13.63 5.37
N SER A 252 6.30 13.84 5.45
CA SER A 252 7.05 14.77 4.60
C SER A 252 7.75 14.09 3.43
N ALA A 253 7.61 12.75 3.31
CA ALA A 253 8.24 11.99 2.24
C ALA A 253 7.75 12.45 0.86
N ILE A 254 8.69 12.49 -0.09
CA ILE A 254 8.38 12.59 -1.51
C ILE A 254 8.33 11.16 -2.04
N GLY A 255 7.15 10.72 -2.46
CA GLY A 255 6.83 9.32 -2.71
C GLY A 255 6.46 8.57 -1.43
N TRP A 256 6.73 7.28 -1.43
CA TRP A 256 6.38 6.38 -0.33
C TRP A 256 7.15 6.72 0.96
N ASP A 257 6.47 6.64 2.11
CA ASP A 257 7.09 6.75 3.42
C ASP A 257 7.35 5.36 4.01
N SER A 258 8.61 5.02 4.24
CA SER A 258 9.00 3.71 4.81
C SER A 258 8.46 3.48 6.23
N ALA A 259 7.97 4.53 6.91
CA ALA A 259 7.30 4.39 8.19
C ALA A 259 5.89 3.79 8.09
N TRP A 260 5.24 3.86 6.93
CA TRP A 260 3.86 3.40 6.79
C TRP A 260 3.73 1.90 7.03
N GLY A 261 2.69 1.53 7.78
CA GLY A 261 2.42 0.17 8.19
C GLY A 261 3.27 -0.34 9.36
N THR A 262 4.18 0.46 9.93
CA THR A 262 4.94 0.07 11.13
C THR A 262 4.12 0.32 12.39
N MET A 263 4.17 -0.56 13.40
CA MET A 263 3.39 -0.37 14.62
C MET A 263 3.92 0.83 15.41
N ARG A 264 3.05 1.79 15.73
CA ARG A 264 3.40 2.98 16.50
C ARG A 264 2.30 3.36 17.49
N ARG A 265 2.71 3.95 18.61
CA ARG A 265 1.79 4.56 19.56
C ARG A 265 1.21 5.85 19.00
N VAL A 266 -0.11 5.97 19.04
CA VAL A 266 -0.81 7.23 18.72
C VAL A 266 -0.58 8.22 19.87
N THR A 267 0.27 9.21 19.64
CA THR A 267 0.61 10.21 20.66
C THR A 267 -0.25 11.48 20.59
N ALA A 268 -0.90 11.73 19.45
CA ALA A 268 -1.78 12.88 19.31
C ALA A 268 -3.02 12.74 20.20
N ALA A 269 -3.35 13.79 20.95
CA ALA A 269 -4.51 13.83 21.84
C ALA A 269 -5.83 14.02 21.08
N GLY A 270 -6.97 13.80 21.76
CA GLY A 270 -8.30 14.14 21.24
C GLY A 270 -8.96 13.07 20.37
N SER A 271 -8.46 11.83 20.39
CA SER A 271 -9.06 10.67 19.73
C SER A 271 -9.26 9.52 20.71
N PRO A 272 -10.29 8.67 20.53
CA PRO A 272 -10.38 7.40 21.25
C PRO A 272 -9.18 6.47 21.03
N SER A 273 -8.45 6.63 19.92
CA SER A 273 -7.21 5.90 19.67
C SER A 273 -5.98 6.54 20.30
N SER A 274 -6.09 7.70 20.96
CA SER A 274 -4.97 8.31 21.66
C SER A 274 -4.43 7.36 22.72
N GLY A 275 -3.15 7.05 22.66
CA GLY A 275 -2.51 6.08 23.54
C GLY A 275 -2.54 4.64 23.00
N THR A 276 -3.36 4.30 22.00
CA THR A 276 -3.36 2.93 21.42
C THR A 276 -2.25 2.75 20.40
N LEU A 277 -2.04 1.50 20.02
CA LEU A 277 -1.02 1.08 19.07
C LEU A 277 -1.63 0.75 17.71
N ARG A 278 -1.10 1.39 16.66
CA ARG A 278 -1.65 1.24 15.31
C ARG A 278 -0.55 1.20 14.27
N ALA A 279 -0.83 0.52 13.17
CA ALA A 279 -0.05 0.65 11.96
C ALA A 279 0.01 2.12 11.53
N TYR A 280 1.22 2.67 11.45
CA TYR A 280 1.44 4.08 11.15
C TYR A 280 0.98 4.43 9.74
N GLY A 281 0.46 5.63 9.59
CA GLY A 281 -0.10 6.12 8.34
C GLY A 281 -0.43 7.60 8.44
N LEU A 282 -1.59 7.99 7.93
CA LEU A 282 -1.98 9.40 7.84
C LEU A 282 -3.32 9.62 8.56
N ASP A 283 -3.53 10.84 9.06
CA ASP A 283 -4.89 11.32 9.33
C ASP A 283 -5.44 12.06 8.10
N CYS A 284 -6.69 12.52 8.19
CA CYS A 284 -7.37 13.19 7.09
C CYS A 284 -6.60 14.42 6.56
N SER A 285 -6.13 15.29 7.45
CA SER A 285 -5.40 16.50 7.07
C SER A 285 -3.96 16.20 6.62
N GLY A 286 -3.33 15.16 7.17
CA GLY A 286 -2.00 14.68 6.80
C GLY A 286 -1.99 14.07 5.42
N PHE A 287 -3.04 13.33 5.06
CA PHE A 287 -3.31 12.88 3.71
C PHE A 287 -3.38 14.04 2.71
N VAL A 288 -4.19 15.07 2.99
CA VAL A 288 -4.27 16.26 2.13
C VAL A 288 -2.89 16.93 2.02
N THR A 289 -2.20 17.10 3.14
CA THR A 289 -0.87 17.71 3.17
C THR A 289 0.13 16.93 2.32
N TRP A 290 0.16 15.59 2.42
CA TRP A 290 1.05 14.74 1.63
C TRP A 290 0.76 14.84 0.13
N ALA A 291 -0.52 14.82 -0.26
CA ALA A 291 -0.92 14.90 -1.67
C ALA A 291 -0.48 16.21 -2.33
N PHE A 292 -0.60 17.33 -1.61
CA PHE A 292 -0.15 18.64 -2.08
C PHE A 292 1.38 18.76 -2.06
N ASN A 293 2.05 18.24 -1.04
CA ASN A 293 3.52 18.24 -0.97
C ASN A 293 4.12 17.50 -2.19
N ASN A 294 3.57 16.32 -2.51
CA ASN A 294 3.98 15.51 -3.65
C ASN A 294 3.57 16.06 -5.02
N SER A 295 2.79 17.16 -5.06
CA SER A 295 2.47 17.89 -6.29
C SER A 295 3.44 19.06 -6.56
N GLY A 296 4.45 19.23 -5.71
CA GLY A 296 5.42 20.33 -5.79
C GLY A 296 4.92 21.65 -5.19
N MET A 297 3.69 21.69 -4.65
CA MET A 297 3.15 22.86 -3.95
C MET A 297 3.54 22.92 -2.46
N GLY A 298 4.27 21.91 -1.97
CA GLY A 298 4.70 21.84 -0.58
C GLY A 298 3.53 21.92 0.39
N TYR A 299 3.71 22.72 1.43
CA TYR A 299 2.77 22.86 2.54
C TYR A 299 1.81 24.06 2.42
N ALA A 300 1.74 24.68 1.24
CA ALA A 300 0.93 25.88 1.01
C ALA A 300 -0.59 25.65 1.16
N VAL A 301 -1.03 24.39 1.16
CA VAL A 301 -2.43 24.02 1.46
C VAL A 301 -2.79 24.18 2.95
N GLY A 302 -1.82 24.42 3.83
CA GLY A 302 -2.03 24.52 5.28
C GLY A 302 -1.92 23.18 6.02
N HIS A 303 -1.94 23.24 7.36
CA HIS A 303 -1.82 22.07 8.24
C HIS A 303 -3.02 21.95 9.17
N GLY A 304 -3.48 20.71 9.38
CA GLY A 304 -4.74 20.46 10.06
C GLY A 304 -5.94 20.94 9.23
N THR A 305 -7.14 20.54 9.64
CA THR A 305 -8.36 20.92 8.91
C THR A 305 -8.62 22.42 8.93
N TYR A 306 -8.35 23.10 10.05
CA TYR A 306 -8.50 24.54 10.17
C TYR A 306 -7.45 25.34 9.37
N GLY A 307 -6.18 24.93 9.39
CA GLY A 307 -5.18 25.57 8.54
C GLY A 307 -5.51 25.41 7.05
N GLN A 308 -6.06 24.26 6.65
CA GLN A 308 -6.51 24.02 5.28
C GLN A 308 -7.77 24.80 4.90
N ARG A 309 -8.69 25.00 5.85
CA ARG A 309 -9.83 25.92 5.68
C ARG A 309 -9.34 27.35 5.45
N ASP A 310 -8.40 27.81 6.25
CA ASP A 310 -7.92 29.21 6.22
C ASP A 310 -7.06 29.49 4.99
N ALA A 311 -6.36 28.47 4.47
CA ALA A 311 -5.59 28.52 3.22
C ALA A 311 -6.43 28.25 1.95
N SER A 312 -7.75 28.35 2.03
CA SER A 312 -8.67 28.13 0.91
C SER A 312 -9.86 29.10 0.93
N ILE A 313 -10.56 29.22 -0.21
CA ILE A 313 -11.80 29.97 -0.35
C ILE A 313 -12.99 29.03 -0.53
N GLN A 314 -14.16 29.37 0.01
CA GLN A 314 -15.35 28.52 -0.15
C GLN A 314 -15.87 28.56 -1.60
N VAL A 315 -16.32 27.42 -2.10
CA VAL A 315 -16.96 27.26 -3.41
C VAL A 315 -18.30 26.53 -3.27
N SER A 316 -19.20 26.69 -4.24
CA SER A 316 -20.48 25.98 -4.25
C SER A 316 -20.32 24.55 -4.77
N ALA A 317 -21.23 23.64 -4.41
CA ALA A 317 -21.30 22.31 -4.98
C ALA A 317 -21.46 22.30 -6.53
N SER A 318 -22.03 23.36 -7.09
CA SER A 318 -22.16 23.54 -8.54
C SER A 318 -20.85 23.97 -9.23
N THR A 319 -19.93 24.59 -8.50
CA THR A 319 -18.65 25.13 -9.03
C THR A 319 -17.41 24.40 -8.54
N VAL A 320 -17.60 23.39 -7.67
CA VAL A 320 -16.55 22.51 -7.17
C VAL A 320 -15.90 21.73 -8.32
N GLN A 321 -14.59 21.61 -8.27
CA GLN A 321 -13.77 20.95 -9.28
C GLN A 321 -12.82 19.95 -8.63
N ALA A 322 -12.30 19.02 -9.43
CA ALA A 322 -11.26 18.12 -8.98
C ALA A 322 -10.03 18.91 -8.46
N GLY A 323 -9.48 18.46 -7.33
CA GLY A 323 -8.46 19.16 -6.55
C GLY A 323 -9.00 20.15 -5.52
N ASP A 324 -10.29 20.50 -5.53
CA ASP A 324 -10.87 21.25 -4.40
C ASP A 324 -10.94 20.35 -3.15
N LEU A 325 -10.96 20.95 -1.97
CA LEU A 325 -11.15 20.26 -0.69
C LEU A 325 -12.63 20.17 -0.35
N CYS A 326 -13.00 19.15 0.41
CA CYS A 326 -14.33 19.03 1.01
C CYS A 326 -14.21 18.75 2.50
N PHE A 327 -15.08 19.34 3.30
CA PHE A 327 -15.07 19.26 4.75
C PHE A 327 -16.44 18.89 5.30
N LEU A 328 -16.44 18.24 6.47
CA LEU A 328 -17.64 18.18 7.30
C LEU A 328 -17.98 19.61 7.75
N PRO A 329 -19.26 19.93 8.02
CA PRO A 329 -19.66 21.24 8.53
C PRO A 329 -18.87 21.71 9.76
N SER A 330 -18.47 20.77 10.61
CA SER A 330 -17.67 20.97 11.82
C SER A 330 -16.19 21.26 11.55
N TYR A 331 -15.72 21.08 10.31
CA TYR A 331 -14.29 21.03 9.96
C TYR A 331 -13.50 19.95 10.71
N SER A 332 -14.15 18.91 11.26
CA SER A 332 -13.46 17.81 11.94
C SER A 332 -12.83 16.78 10.99
N HIS A 333 -13.19 16.83 9.70
CA HIS A 333 -12.71 15.90 8.69
C HIS A 333 -12.61 16.59 7.32
N VAL A 334 -11.66 16.15 6.50
CA VAL A 334 -11.34 16.72 5.20
C VAL A 334 -11.00 15.64 4.18
N GLY A 335 -11.33 15.89 2.92
CA GLY A 335 -10.94 15.09 1.77
C GLY A 335 -10.63 15.95 0.55
N ILE A 336 -10.20 15.30 -0.53
CA ILE A 336 -9.92 15.91 -1.84
C ILE A 336 -11.01 15.46 -2.81
N VAL A 337 -11.70 16.43 -3.42
CA VAL A 337 -12.64 16.17 -4.52
C VAL A 337 -11.86 15.72 -5.74
N VAL A 338 -12.27 14.60 -6.34
CA VAL A 338 -11.58 14.00 -7.50
C VAL A 338 -12.42 14.01 -8.78
N GLY A 339 -13.70 14.33 -8.67
CA GLY A 339 -14.59 14.42 -9.82
C GLY A 339 -16.05 14.24 -9.42
N LYS A 340 -16.84 13.78 -10.38
CA LYS A 340 -18.22 13.36 -10.17
C LYS A 340 -18.43 12.01 -10.85
N ASP A 341 -19.28 11.18 -10.27
CA ASP A 341 -19.73 9.95 -10.92
C ASP A 341 -20.76 10.26 -12.04
N THR A 342 -21.23 9.21 -12.72
CA THR A 342 -22.24 9.32 -13.78
C THR A 342 -23.59 9.85 -13.30
N GLY A 343 -23.89 9.72 -11.99
CA GLY A 343 -25.07 10.29 -11.34
C GLY A 343 -24.89 11.75 -10.92
N GLY A 344 -23.71 12.34 -11.13
CA GLY A 344 -23.38 13.69 -10.71
C GLY A 344 -23.01 13.83 -9.23
N ASN A 345 -22.88 12.71 -8.50
CA ASN A 345 -22.44 12.74 -7.11
C ASN A 345 -20.96 13.11 -7.06
N ILE A 346 -20.60 14.01 -6.14
CA ILE A 346 -19.21 14.45 -5.96
C ILE A 346 -18.40 13.29 -5.37
N LEU A 347 -17.35 12.87 -6.08
CA LEU A 347 -16.42 11.84 -5.62
C LEU A 347 -15.28 12.49 -4.84
N VAL A 348 -14.92 11.85 -3.72
CA VAL A 348 -13.93 12.34 -2.78
C VAL A 348 -12.99 11.21 -2.41
N ILE A 349 -11.69 11.51 -2.37
CA ILE A 349 -10.70 10.67 -1.70
C ILE A 349 -10.37 11.26 -0.34
N HIS A 350 -10.39 10.43 0.70
CA HIS A 350 -10.04 10.85 2.06
C HIS A 350 -9.45 9.69 2.86
N CYS A 351 -8.61 10.03 3.85
CA CYS A 351 -8.16 9.06 4.84
C CYS A 351 -9.22 8.89 5.92
N SER A 352 -9.83 7.71 6.00
CA SER A 352 -11.00 7.41 6.83
C SER A 352 -10.60 6.64 8.08
N SER A 353 -11.00 7.14 9.26
CA SER A 353 -10.86 6.37 10.49
C SER A 353 -11.68 5.08 10.47
N GLY A 354 -12.92 5.17 9.98
CA GLY A 354 -13.85 4.04 9.96
C GLY A 354 -13.46 2.92 9.00
N ALA A 355 -12.85 3.27 7.85
CA ALA A 355 -12.30 2.28 6.92
C ALA A 355 -10.85 1.89 7.24
N ASN A 356 -10.23 2.57 8.22
CA ASN A 356 -8.82 2.46 8.59
C ASN A 356 -7.83 2.55 7.41
N ASN A 357 -8.17 3.35 6.37
CA ASN A 357 -7.39 3.49 5.14
C ASN A 357 -7.79 4.75 4.36
N VAL A 358 -7.04 5.09 3.31
CA VAL A 358 -7.46 6.04 2.27
C VAL A 358 -8.47 5.37 1.34
N VAL A 359 -9.64 6.00 1.16
CA VAL A 359 -10.76 5.44 0.40
C VAL A 359 -11.38 6.46 -0.54
N VAL A 360 -12.06 5.98 -1.58
CA VAL A 360 -12.97 6.76 -2.41
C VAL A 360 -14.37 6.67 -1.81
N SER A 361 -15.08 7.78 -1.73
CA SER A 361 -16.48 7.82 -1.30
C SER A 361 -17.21 8.97 -1.98
N THR A 362 -18.54 8.96 -1.94
CA THR A 362 -19.31 10.15 -2.33
C THR A 362 -19.30 11.17 -1.20
N ALA A 363 -19.23 12.46 -1.53
CA ALA A 363 -19.29 13.54 -0.53
C ALA A 363 -20.52 13.39 0.38
N SER A 364 -21.67 13.03 -0.20
CA SER A 364 -22.91 12.80 0.53
C SER A 364 -22.83 11.63 1.52
N SER A 365 -22.24 10.49 1.13
CA SER A 365 -22.12 9.32 2.04
C SER A 365 -21.30 9.60 3.29
N VAL A 366 -20.32 10.51 3.19
CA VAL A 366 -19.47 10.91 4.32
C VAL A 366 -20.09 12.08 5.11
N GLY A 367 -21.01 12.85 4.50
CA GLY A 367 -21.58 14.06 5.07
C GLY A 367 -20.79 15.34 4.74
N PHE A 368 -19.92 15.30 3.73
CA PHE A 368 -19.19 16.47 3.25
C PHE A 368 -20.12 17.43 2.50
N THR A 369 -20.26 18.65 3.04
CA THR A 369 -21.13 19.69 2.47
C THR A 369 -20.43 21.04 2.31
N VAL A 370 -19.23 21.19 2.85
CA VAL A 370 -18.44 22.42 2.75
C VAL A 370 -17.30 22.20 1.76
N PHE A 371 -17.38 22.84 0.59
CA PHE A 371 -16.35 22.74 -0.45
C PHE A 371 -15.49 23.98 -0.47
N ARG A 372 -14.17 23.80 -0.58
CA ARG A 372 -13.22 24.91 -0.58
C ARG A 372 -12.12 24.71 -1.60
N ARG A 373 -11.71 25.79 -2.25
CA ARG A 373 -10.65 25.84 -3.24
C ARG A 373 -9.36 26.38 -2.59
N PRO A 374 -8.30 25.57 -2.48
CA PRO A 374 -6.98 26.01 -2.03
C PRO A 374 -6.47 27.26 -2.77
N ASN A 375 -5.85 28.17 -2.03
CA ASN A 375 -5.30 29.42 -2.56
C ASN A 375 -3.98 29.22 -3.34
N CYS A 376 -3.34 28.06 -3.19
CA CYS A 376 -2.04 27.75 -3.79
C CYS A 376 -2.07 27.30 -5.26
N TYR A 377 -3.27 27.16 -5.83
CA TYR A 377 -3.45 26.75 -7.22
C TYR A 377 -2.97 27.81 -8.23
#